data_AF-A0A932DHR7-F1
#
_entry.id   AF-A0A932DHR7-F1
#
_cell.length_a   1.000
_cell.length_b   1.000
_cell.length_c   1.000
_cell.angle_alpha   90.00
_cell.angle_beta   90.00
_cell.angle_gamma   90.00
#
_symmetry.space_group_name_H-M   'P 1'
#
loop_
_entity.id
_entity.type
_entity.pdbx_description
1 polymer ?
#
loop_
_entity_poly.entity_id
_entity_poly.type
_entity_poly.pdbx_seq_one_letter_code
_entity_poly.pdbx_strand_id
1 'polypeptide(L)'
;MARVATVMGLIVLIGQFVAVYATQLSPKVDDAQFRAYWVDSFGPGLYTEAEIDQLVADTKAANMNAIIAQVVRRGDCLCNRSNMPRTEAEIDPYPFDPLQTLIEKAHAAGLEVHAWLNATIMWGSDIPPRDPAHVFHTHGPGSSGYENWVSLRRDGANRGANVFFFDLGHPDAADYIVNMFLSIVSTYDVDGINFDYIRYPDYNPGVNIPAWGYNPAAVARFWAATGRSDVPEPTDPDWMQWRREQVTSIVRRVYIETYAIKPHVRVSADTITYGSMSENAAEWTQTRPYLEVLQDWRGWMEEGILDLNIPMNYRRRQEPTDANNQRPMYEEWSGFIKDHQYNRHAVIGTALYLNPIEDSLSQIRNALSPSLAGNRAQGWVGFSYRAPDRLVNERRRQPEEGRLELTRALTQSSEYDLLSDYDFARMPLFAVPASTPIMPWKLQPSTGHLHGTLRTPEGTVADQVRVDLYNGGTDTLVASRRTNGSGWFGFVDLIPGDYRLSVVITPEIGTASAVVTVVAGRVIPVSLILSR
;
A
#
# COMPACT_ATOMS: atom_id res chain seq x y z
N MET A 1 -51.69 -73.33 -12.47
CA MET A 1 -53.07 -73.08 -11.96
C MET A 1 -52.93 -73.00 -10.43
N ALA A 2 -53.47 -72.03 -9.69
CA ALA A 2 -54.19 -70.79 -9.95
C ALA A 2 -53.65 -69.69 -8.97
N ARG A 3 -53.62 -68.38 -9.26
CA ARG A 3 -54.66 -67.35 -8.97
C ARG A 3 -55.38 -67.55 -7.60
N VAL A 4 -55.56 -66.53 -6.73
CA VAL A 4 -55.32 -65.06 -6.85
C VAL A 4 -55.13 -64.39 -5.47
N ALA A 5 -54.85 -63.07 -5.44
CA ALA A 5 -54.74 -62.21 -4.24
C ALA A 5 -56.09 -62.03 -3.48
N THR A 6 -56.29 -61.26 -2.39
CA THR A 6 -55.61 -60.09 -1.75
C THR A 6 -56.03 -60.10 -0.22
N VAL A 7 -55.85 -59.16 0.74
CA VAL A 7 -55.45 -57.73 0.87
C VAL A 7 -55.05 -57.36 2.33
N MET A 8 -54.27 -56.29 2.50
CA MET A 8 -54.05 -55.40 3.69
C MET A 8 -53.85 -55.95 5.14
N GLY A 9 -52.87 -55.37 5.85
CA GLY A 9 -52.68 -55.48 7.30
C GLY A 9 -51.42 -54.73 7.77
N LEU A 10 -51.53 -53.43 8.03
CA LEU A 10 -50.39 -52.54 8.32
C LEU A 10 -49.74 -52.87 9.69
N ILE A 11 -48.41 -53.06 9.73
CA ILE A 11 -47.62 -53.15 10.96
C ILE A 11 -46.40 -52.23 10.87
N VAL A 12 -46.15 -51.48 11.95
CA VAL A 12 -45.01 -50.56 12.11
C VAL A 12 -43.75 -51.34 12.50
N LEU A 13 -42.61 -51.01 11.92
CA LEU A 13 -41.29 -51.43 12.41
C LEU A 13 -40.32 -50.25 12.42
N ILE A 14 -39.63 -50.07 13.54
CA ILE A 14 -38.78 -48.91 13.82
C ILE A 14 -37.38 -49.17 13.27
N GLY A 15 -36.97 -48.39 12.26
CA GLY A 15 -35.60 -48.39 11.75
C GLY A 15 -34.66 -47.58 12.65
N GLN A 16 -33.56 -48.20 13.09
CA GLN A 16 -32.53 -47.50 13.88
C GLN A 16 -31.72 -46.57 12.96
N PHE A 17 -31.80 -45.25 13.19
CA PHE A 17 -30.85 -44.31 12.61
C PHE A 17 -29.55 -44.31 13.42
N VAL A 18 -28.47 -44.78 12.79
CA VAL A 18 -27.11 -44.57 13.30
C VAL A 18 -26.75 -43.10 13.08
N ALA A 19 -26.79 -42.30 14.15
CA ALA A 19 -26.35 -40.91 14.11
C ALA A 19 -24.83 -40.86 13.94
N VAL A 20 -24.37 -40.74 12.69
CA VAL A 20 -23.00 -40.34 12.39
C VAL A 20 -22.85 -38.90 12.87
N TYR A 21 -22.12 -38.70 13.97
CA TYR A 21 -21.70 -37.39 14.42
C TYR A 21 -20.69 -36.82 13.43
N ALA A 22 -21.21 -36.21 12.36
CA ALA A 22 -20.44 -35.24 11.60
C ALA A 22 -20.10 -34.11 12.57
N THR A 23 -18.83 -34.03 12.98
CA THR A 23 -18.29 -32.84 13.62
C THR A 23 -18.33 -31.72 12.60
N GLN A 24 -19.44 -30.98 12.57
CA GLN A 24 -19.50 -29.70 11.91
C GLN A 24 -18.41 -28.84 12.55
N LEU A 25 -17.30 -28.67 11.82
CA LEU A 25 -16.49 -27.49 11.96
C LEU A 25 -17.43 -26.32 11.66
N SER A 26 -17.96 -25.69 12.71
CA SER A 26 -18.57 -24.38 12.58
C SER A 26 -17.55 -23.52 11.83
N PRO A 27 -17.92 -22.88 10.71
CA PRO A 27 -16.99 -21.97 10.06
C PRO A 27 -16.61 -20.93 11.11
N LYS A 28 -15.32 -20.85 11.44
CA LYS A 28 -14.81 -19.69 12.15
C LYS A 28 -15.16 -18.49 11.27
N VAL A 29 -16.06 -17.65 11.75
CA VAL A 29 -16.00 -16.23 11.43
C VAL A 29 -14.62 -15.82 11.91
N ASP A 30 -13.77 -15.38 11.00
CA ASP A 30 -12.43 -14.95 11.40
C ASP A 30 -12.60 -13.55 12.01
N ASP A 31 -12.60 -13.49 13.34
CA ASP A 31 -12.93 -12.29 14.12
C ASP A 31 -11.86 -11.19 14.02
N ALA A 32 -10.81 -11.41 13.21
CA ALA A 32 -9.75 -10.45 12.94
C ALA A 32 -10.13 -9.48 11.82
N GLN A 33 -9.99 -8.18 12.09
CA GLN A 33 -10.24 -7.10 11.12
C GLN A 33 -9.24 -5.98 11.36
N PHE A 34 -8.51 -5.54 10.34
CA PHE A 34 -7.68 -4.35 10.42
C PHE A 34 -8.59 -3.12 10.37
N ARG A 35 -8.61 -2.36 11.47
CA ARG A 35 -9.52 -1.24 11.67
C ARG A 35 -8.70 -0.03 12.10
N ALA A 36 -8.65 0.99 11.23
CA ALA A 36 -7.78 2.13 11.45
C ALA A 36 -8.39 3.47 11.01
N TYR A 37 -7.83 4.54 11.56
CA TYR A 37 -7.90 5.87 10.96
C TYR A 37 -6.57 6.22 10.29
N TRP A 38 -6.65 6.89 9.15
CA TRP A 38 -5.55 7.75 8.69
C TRP A 38 -5.56 9.03 9.55
N VAL A 39 -4.39 9.40 10.05
CA VAL A 39 -4.15 10.62 10.81
C VAL A 39 -3.18 11.49 10.01
N ASP A 40 -3.75 12.44 9.27
CA ASP A 40 -2.96 13.39 8.49
C ASP A 40 -2.31 14.44 9.41
N SER A 41 -1.07 14.84 9.09
CA SER A 41 -0.31 15.80 9.91
C SER A 41 -0.43 17.24 9.37
N PHE A 42 -1.60 17.60 8.84
CA PHE A 42 -1.98 18.98 8.51
C PHE A 42 -3.01 19.56 9.51
N GLY A 43 -3.11 18.99 10.70
CA GLY A 43 -3.88 19.48 11.83
C GLY A 43 -3.63 18.64 13.09
N PRO A 44 -4.52 18.71 14.10
CA PRO A 44 -4.30 18.10 15.41
C PRO A 44 -4.41 16.57 15.39
N GLY A 45 -3.65 15.94 16.28
CA GLY A 45 -3.57 14.49 16.51
C GLY A 45 -2.14 13.99 16.74
N LEU A 46 -1.13 14.79 16.37
CA LEU A 46 0.29 14.41 16.33
C LEU A 46 1.26 15.55 16.73
N TYR A 47 0.77 16.75 17.07
CA TYR A 47 1.64 17.91 17.32
C TYR A 47 2.08 18.02 18.79
N THR A 48 1.29 17.51 19.73
CA THR A 48 1.58 17.56 21.17
C THR A 48 1.32 16.22 21.86
N GLU A 49 1.84 16.02 23.07
CA GLU A 49 1.57 14.80 23.85
C GLU A 49 0.07 14.59 24.10
N ALA A 50 -0.65 15.67 24.44
CA ALA A 50 -2.07 15.63 24.74
C ALA A 50 -2.96 15.33 23.52
N GLU A 51 -2.54 15.75 22.32
CA GLU A 51 -3.21 15.34 21.07
C GLU A 51 -3.07 13.84 20.81
N ILE A 52 -1.89 13.27 21.11
CA ILE A 52 -1.62 11.84 20.96
C ILE A 52 -2.43 11.03 21.98
N ASP A 53 -2.54 11.49 23.23
CA ASP A 53 -3.41 10.87 24.24
C ASP A 53 -4.88 10.83 23.78
N GLN A 54 -5.41 11.93 23.24
CA GLN A 54 -6.78 11.97 22.73
C GLN A 54 -6.96 11.07 21.49
N LEU A 55 -5.98 11.05 20.57
CA LEU A 55 -6.00 10.17 19.40
C LEU A 55 -6.04 8.69 19.79
N VAL A 56 -5.22 8.28 20.77
CA VAL A 56 -5.22 6.91 21.29
C VAL A 56 -6.57 6.59 21.96
N ALA A 57 -7.10 7.51 22.78
CA ALA A 57 -8.39 7.34 23.44
C ALA A 57 -9.57 7.21 22.45
N ASP A 58 -9.67 8.09 21.46
CA ASP A 58 -10.71 8.07 20.42
C ASP A 58 -10.61 6.79 19.58
N THR A 59 -9.40 6.38 19.21
CA THR A 59 -9.16 5.15 18.44
C THR A 59 -9.61 3.90 19.21
N LYS A 60 -9.32 3.82 20.53
CA LYS A 60 -9.85 2.75 21.39
C LYS A 60 -11.37 2.82 21.51
N ALA A 61 -11.95 4.00 21.68
CA ALA A 61 -13.39 4.19 21.85
C ALA A 61 -14.18 3.74 20.61
N ALA A 62 -13.62 3.89 19.40
CA ALA A 62 -14.21 3.43 18.14
C ALA A 62 -14.02 1.93 17.84
N ASN A 63 -13.49 1.13 18.77
CA ASN A 63 -13.15 -0.30 18.59
C ASN A 63 -12.24 -0.58 17.38
N MET A 64 -11.35 0.38 17.08
CA MET A 64 -10.24 0.26 16.12
C MET A 64 -9.05 -0.47 16.78
N ASN A 65 -8.09 -0.91 15.97
CA ASN A 65 -6.88 -1.60 16.44
C ASN A 65 -5.56 -1.09 15.85
N ALA A 66 -5.59 -0.16 14.89
CA ALA A 66 -4.39 0.46 14.35
C ALA A 66 -4.55 1.98 14.08
N ILE A 67 -3.44 2.69 14.09
CA ILE A 67 -3.33 4.12 13.72
C ILE A 67 -2.37 4.22 12.54
N ILE A 68 -2.80 4.82 11.43
CA ILE A 68 -1.93 5.12 10.27
C ILE A 68 -1.57 6.61 10.34
N ALA A 69 -0.42 6.93 10.94
CA ALA A 69 -0.02 8.31 11.25
C ALA A 69 0.95 8.89 10.23
N GLN A 70 0.64 10.05 9.66
CA GLN A 70 1.47 10.73 8.67
C GLN A 70 2.74 11.32 9.31
N VAL A 71 3.79 10.51 9.37
CA VAL A 71 5.07 10.92 9.97
C VAL A 71 5.95 11.69 8.98
N VAL A 72 5.80 11.48 7.67
CA VAL A 72 6.56 12.23 6.64
C VAL A 72 5.60 12.86 5.64
N ARG A 73 5.63 14.20 5.56
CA ARG A 73 4.75 14.97 4.67
C ARG A 73 5.42 15.36 3.37
N ARG A 74 6.66 15.87 3.44
CA ARG A 74 7.34 16.54 2.33
C ARG A 74 8.86 16.56 2.52
N GLY A 75 9.47 15.37 2.64
CA GLY A 75 10.91 15.22 2.94
C GLY A 75 11.31 15.46 4.40
N ASP A 76 10.34 15.72 5.28
CA ASP A 76 10.49 16.14 6.68
C ASP A 76 9.75 15.21 7.65
N CYS A 77 10.27 14.95 8.86
CA CYS A 77 9.70 13.97 9.80
C CYS A 77 9.05 14.59 11.05
N LEU A 78 7.88 14.08 11.46
CA LEU A 78 7.30 14.26 12.81
C LEU A 78 8.02 13.32 13.81
N CYS A 79 9.35 13.35 13.83
CA CYS A 79 10.20 12.43 14.59
C CYS A 79 11.64 12.97 14.70
N ASN A 80 12.48 12.50 15.65
CA ASN A 80 13.84 13.01 15.87
C ASN A 80 14.98 12.09 15.40
N ARG A 81 14.69 10.82 15.12
CA ARG A 81 15.66 9.72 14.93
C ARG A 81 15.63 9.07 13.53
N SER A 82 15.09 9.75 12.51
CA SER A 82 15.14 9.28 11.10
C SER A 82 16.34 9.86 10.34
N ASN A 83 16.48 9.55 9.05
CA ASN A 83 17.46 10.22 8.17
C ASN A 83 16.98 11.57 7.60
N MET A 84 15.73 11.95 7.87
CA MET A 84 15.11 13.20 7.44
C MET A 84 15.22 14.25 8.56
N PRO A 85 15.29 15.55 8.24
CA PRO A 85 15.22 16.60 9.26
C PRO A 85 13.87 16.56 9.99
N ARG A 86 13.86 17.05 11.24
CA ARG A 86 12.61 17.26 12.00
C ARG A 86 11.74 18.26 11.25
N THR A 87 10.44 18.00 11.20
CA THR A 87 9.47 18.85 10.50
C THR A 87 9.45 20.27 11.06
N GLU A 88 9.25 21.23 10.16
CA GLU A 88 9.05 22.63 10.51
C GLU A 88 7.60 22.98 10.92
N ALA A 89 6.78 21.97 11.26
CA ALA A 89 5.50 22.21 11.92
C ALA A 89 5.68 22.76 13.34
N GLU A 90 4.63 23.37 13.88
CA GLU A 90 4.56 23.84 15.28
C GLU A 90 4.20 22.66 16.21
N ILE A 91 4.99 21.59 16.14
CA ILE A 91 4.97 20.49 17.11
C ILE A 91 5.74 20.88 18.38
N ASP A 92 5.45 20.24 19.51
CA ASP A 92 6.11 20.49 20.79
C ASP A 92 7.65 20.43 20.66
N PRO A 93 8.40 21.24 21.43
CA PRO A 93 9.84 21.39 21.27
C PRO A 93 10.61 20.12 21.67
N TYR A 94 11.86 20.02 21.17
CA TYR A 94 12.80 18.97 21.60
C TYR A 94 12.93 18.98 23.14
N PRO A 95 12.84 17.83 23.84
CA PRO A 95 13.04 16.46 23.34
C PRO A 95 11.82 15.73 22.76
N PHE A 96 10.63 16.35 22.67
CA PHE A 96 9.42 15.65 22.20
C PHE A 96 9.62 15.00 20.82
N ASP A 97 9.28 13.71 20.70
CA ASP A 97 9.32 12.92 19.47
C ASP A 97 7.91 12.38 19.22
N PRO A 98 7.15 12.94 18.24
CA PRO A 98 5.76 12.55 18.04
C PRO A 98 5.59 11.06 17.73
N LEU A 99 6.43 10.50 16.84
CA LEU A 99 6.35 9.09 16.48
C LEU A 99 6.69 8.18 17.67
N GLN A 100 7.76 8.48 18.41
CA GLN A 100 8.10 7.70 19.60
C GLN A 100 6.97 7.74 20.65
N THR A 101 6.42 8.93 20.89
CA THR A 101 5.36 9.14 21.90
C THR A 101 4.06 8.45 21.49
N LEU A 102 3.73 8.46 20.20
CA LEU A 102 2.59 7.72 19.65
C LEU A 102 2.78 6.21 19.82
N ILE A 103 3.94 5.66 19.48
CA ILE A 103 4.26 4.23 19.64
C ILE A 103 4.06 3.81 21.10
N GLU A 104 4.69 4.51 22.05
CA GLU A 104 4.63 4.15 23.46
C GLU A 104 3.20 4.16 24.03
N LYS A 105 2.39 5.19 23.70
CA LYS A 105 1.00 5.31 24.18
C LYS A 105 0.05 4.34 23.45
N ALA A 106 0.21 4.15 22.15
CA ALA A 106 -0.60 3.22 21.36
C ALA A 106 -0.34 1.76 21.75
N HIS A 107 0.92 1.36 21.88
CA HIS A 107 1.31 0.02 22.35
C HIS A 107 0.80 -0.25 23.76
N ALA A 108 0.92 0.71 24.68
CA ALA A 108 0.35 0.60 26.03
C ALA A 108 -1.18 0.44 26.04
N ALA A 109 -1.88 0.99 25.03
CA ALA A 109 -3.31 0.81 24.83
C ALA A 109 -3.68 -0.46 24.03
N GLY A 110 -2.70 -1.20 23.47
CA GLY A 110 -2.94 -2.31 22.56
C GLY A 110 -3.51 -1.86 21.21
N LEU A 111 -2.87 -0.88 20.59
CA LEU A 111 -3.06 -0.41 19.21
C LEU A 111 -1.74 -0.54 18.44
N GLU A 112 -1.81 -0.93 17.17
CA GLU A 112 -0.66 -0.90 16.26
C GLU A 112 -0.41 0.51 15.70
N VAL A 113 0.85 0.88 15.48
CA VAL A 113 1.26 2.14 14.84
C VAL A 113 1.90 1.87 13.48
N HIS A 114 1.28 2.43 12.45
CA HIS A 114 1.70 2.33 11.06
C HIS A 114 2.19 3.70 10.60
N ALA A 115 3.49 3.82 10.36
CA ALA A 115 4.12 5.06 9.95
C ALA A 115 3.82 5.35 8.46
N TRP A 116 2.96 6.34 8.20
CA TRP A 116 2.63 6.81 6.85
C TRP A 116 3.64 7.87 6.38
N LEU A 117 4.27 7.60 5.23
CA LEU A 117 5.20 8.50 4.55
C LEU A 117 4.69 8.82 3.14
N ASN A 118 4.66 10.10 2.78
CA ASN A 118 4.47 10.53 1.39
C ASN A 118 5.76 10.28 0.60
N ALA A 119 5.79 9.24 -0.23
CA ALA A 119 7.02 8.74 -0.85
C ALA A 119 7.64 9.72 -1.87
N THR A 120 6.85 10.39 -2.71
CA THR A 120 7.38 11.27 -3.78
C THR A 120 7.37 12.75 -3.47
N ILE A 121 6.72 13.21 -2.39
CA ILE A 121 6.62 14.65 -2.11
C ILE A 121 7.95 15.15 -1.54
N MET A 122 8.69 15.94 -2.34
CA MET A 122 9.95 16.55 -1.93
C MET A 122 9.71 17.86 -1.17
N TRP A 123 8.81 18.73 -1.65
CA TRP A 123 8.48 19.99 -0.97
C TRP A 123 7.13 20.55 -1.44
N GLY A 124 6.52 21.45 -0.65
CA GLY A 124 5.15 21.94 -0.87
C GLY A 124 4.95 23.45 -0.69
N SER A 125 5.98 24.26 -0.95
CA SER A 125 5.93 25.72 -0.79
C SER A 125 6.93 26.41 -1.74
N ASP A 126 6.65 27.66 -2.12
CA ASP A 126 7.64 28.55 -2.77
C ASP A 126 8.72 29.03 -1.79
N ILE A 127 8.47 28.98 -0.48
CA ILE A 127 9.45 29.26 0.58
C ILE A 127 10.24 27.96 0.84
N PRO A 128 11.58 27.94 0.72
CA PRO A 128 12.39 26.77 1.03
C PRO A 128 12.26 26.30 2.50
N PRO A 129 12.51 25.01 2.80
CA PRO A 129 12.45 24.47 4.16
C PRO A 129 13.42 25.18 5.11
N ARG A 130 13.00 25.41 6.36
CA ARG A 130 13.85 26.09 7.37
C ARG A 130 15.12 25.33 7.75
N ASP A 131 15.13 24.00 7.69
CA ASP A 131 16.30 23.19 8.00
C ASP A 131 17.25 23.11 6.77
N PRO A 132 18.52 23.54 6.86
CA PRO A 132 19.47 23.49 5.75
C PRO A 132 19.91 22.07 5.38
N ALA A 133 19.70 21.07 6.23
CA ALA A 133 19.95 19.66 5.91
C ALA A 133 18.81 19.02 5.09
N HIS A 134 17.71 19.75 4.85
CA HIS A 134 16.60 19.24 4.05
C HIS A 134 16.98 19.08 2.57
N VAL A 135 16.78 17.88 2.05
CA VAL A 135 17.13 17.41 0.69
C VAL A 135 16.82 18.39 -0.46
N PHE A 136 15.75 19.18 -0.34
CA PHE A 136 15.39 20.26 -1.27
C PHE A 136 16.50 21.31 -1.50
N HIS A 137 17.36 21.60 -0.51
CA HIS A 137 18.45 22.58 -0.67
C HIS A 137 19.58 22.08 -1.55
N THR A 138 19.86 20.77 -1.53
CA THR A 138 20.92 20.14 -2.32
C THR A 138 20.40 19.61 -3.65
N HIS A 139 19.14 19.17 -3.71
CA HIS A 139 18.59 18.42 -4.85
C HIS A 139 17.26 18.94 -5.42
N GLY A 140 16.78 20.08 -4.92
CA GLY A 140 15.56 20.73 -5.39
C GLY A 140 15.71 21.53 -6.69
N PRO A 141 14.76 22.44 -7.00
CA PRO A 141 14.67 23.12 -8.29
C PRO A 141 15.79 24.14 -8.56
N GLY A 142 16.63 24.45 -7.56
CA GLY A 142 17.83 25.28 -7.73
C GLY A 142 19.05 24.51 -8.25
N SER A 143 19.04 23.17 -8.17
CA SER A 143 20.14 22.31 -8.60
C SER A 143 20.08 22.00 -10.10
N SER A 144 21.19 21.57 -10.69
CA SER A 144 21.32 21.35 -12.13
C SER A 144 22.04 20.04 -12.47
N GLY A 145 21.67 19.42 -13.59
CA GLY A 145 22.25 18.13 -13.99
C GLY A 145 21.83 17.01 -13.04
N TYR A 146 22.76 16.10 -12.71
CA TYR A 146 22.53 14.93 -11.86
C TYR A 146 22.22 15.29 -10.39
N GLU A 147 22.61 16.49 -9.94
CA GLU A 147 22.25 16.94 -8.59
C GLU A 147 20.76 17.30 -8.47
N ASN A 148 20.03 17.50 -9.57
CA ASN A 148 18.61 17.81 -9.53
C ASN A 148 17.76 16.53 -9.52
N TRP A 149 17.08 16.27 -8.40
CA TRP A 149 16.22 15.10 -8.21
C TRP A 149 14.74 15.40 -8.47
N VAL A 150 14.39 16.60 -8.93
CA VAL A 150 12.99 17.00 -9.14
C VAL A 150 12.42 16.30 -10.38
N SER A 151 11.21 15.76 -10.24
CA SER A 151 10.45 15.22 -11.36
C SER A 151 9.97 16.32 -12.27
N LEU A 152 10.32 16.22 -13.55
CA LEU A 152 9.84 17.14 -14.57
C LEU A 152 8.65 16.55 -15.30
N ARG A 153 7.70 17.41 -15.64
CA ARG A 153 6.69 17.15 -16.66
C ARG A 153 7.27 17.40 -18.05
N ARG A 154 6.76 16.73 -19.07
CA ARG A 154 7.28 16.80 -20.46
C ARG A 154 7.36 18.22 -21.05
N ASP A 155 6.51 19.13 -20.60
CA ASP A 155 6.50 20.55 -20.98
C ASP A 155 7.49 21.43 -20.18
N GLY A 156 8.34 20.81 -19.35
CA GLY A 156 9.32 21.49 -18.51
C GLY A 156 8.79 21.96 -17.14
N ALA A 157 7.52 21.75 -16.82
CA ALA A 157 6.98 22.09 -15.51
C ALA A 157 7.62 21.21 -14.41
N ASN A 158 8.22 21.84 -13.39
CA ASN A 158 8.93 21.16 -12.30
C ASN A 158 8.09 21.01 -11.01
N ARG A 159 6.79 21.35 -11.05
CA ARG A 159 5.89 21.27 -9.90
C ARG A 159 4.43 21.06 -10.27
N GLY A 160 3.74 20.24 -9.49
CA GLY A 160 2.29 20.05 -9.56
C GLY A 160 1.61 21.00 -8.58
N ALA A 161 0.88 22.00 -9.08
CA ALA A 161 0.50 23.18 -8.30
C ALA A 161 1.74 23.79 -7.59
N ASN A 162 1.79 23.76 -6.25
CA ASN A 162 2.93 24.25 -5.45
C ASN A 162 3.82 23.12 -4.90
N VAL A 163 3.65 21.88 -5.41
CA VAL A 163 4.33 20.69 -4.91
C VAL A 163 5.45 20.26 -5.86
N PHE A 164 6.66 20.15 -5.31
CA PHE A 164 7.83 19.57 -5.95
C PHE A 164 7.91 18.08 -5.59
N PHE A 165 8.21 17.24 -6.56
CA PHE A 165 8.26 15.78 -6.40
C PHE A 165 9.64 15.24 -6.72
N PHE A 166 10.06 14.16 -6.06
CA PHE A 166 11.20 13.36 -6.49
C PHE A 166 10.90 12.65 -7.81
N ASP A 167 11.87 12.60 -8.74
CA ASP A 167 11.74 11.72 -9.91
C ASP A 167 12.11 10.29 -9.54
N LEU A 168 11.13 9.39 -9.62
CA LEU A 168 11.33 7.96 -9.38
C LEU A 168 12.31 7.32 -10.38
N GLY A 169 12.56 7.97 -11.53
CA GLY A 169 13.58 7.57 -12.50
C GLY A 169 14.99 8.07 -12.20
N HIS A 170 15.20 8.92 -11.18
CA HIS A 170 16.54 9.32 -10.74
C HIS A 170 17.10 8.33 -9.72
N PRO A 171 18.29 7.72 -9.94
CA PRO A 171 18.84 6.70 -9.04
C PRO A 171 18.90 7.13 -7.58
N ASP A 172 19.58 8.24 -7.30
CA ASP A 172 19.83 8.68 -5.93
C ASP A 172 18.56 9.19 -5.23
N ALA A 173 17.56 9.64 -6.00
CA ALA A 173 16.25 10.00 -5.45
C ALA A 173 15.45 8.75 -5.07
N ALA A 174 15.45 7.71 -5.92
CA ALA A 174 14.85 6.42 -5.60
C ALA A 174 15.51 5.78 -4.36
N ASP A 175 16.84 5.80 -4.29
CA ASP A 175 17.61 5.34 -3.12
C ASP A 175 17.33 6.21 -1.87
N TYR A 176 17.22 7.54 -2.00
CA TYR A 176 16.80 8.42 -0.89
C TYR A 176 15.40 8.04 -0.38
N ILE A 177 14.43 7.82 -1.27
CA ILE A 177 13.07 7.40 -0.90
C ILE A 177 13.09 6.08 -0.14
N VAL A 178 13.80 5.06 -0.65
CA VAL A 178 13.99 3.78 0.06
C VAL A 178 14.56 4.02 1.46
N ASN A 179 15.59 4.86 1.58
CA ASN A 179 16.23 5.18 2.85
C ASN A 179 15.31 5.95 3.82
N MET A 180 14.34 6.75 3.35
CA MET A 180 13.33 7.37 4.22
C MET A 180 12.57 6.30 5.01
N PHE A 181 12.02 5.30 4.32
CA PHE A 181 11.28 4.19 4.94
C PHE A 181 12.17 3.32 5.84
N LEU A 182 13.34 2.91 5.36
CA LEU A 182 14.25 2.05 6.13
C LEU A 182 14.83 2.74 7.37
N SER A 183 14.97 4.08 7.36
CA SER A 183 15.36 4.82 8.57
C SER A 183 14.31 4.72 9.68
N ILE A 184 13.02 4.73 9.34
CA ILE A 184 11.93 4.56 10.30
C ILE A 184 11.92 3.13 10.85
N VAL A 185 11.97 2.12 9.98
CA VAL A 185 11.99 0.69 10.36
C VAL A 185 13.16 0.35 11.29
N SER A 186 14.34 0.92 11.04
CA SER A 186 15.56 0.61 11.80
C SER A 186 15.66 1.33 13.15
N THR A 187 14.91 2.42 13.38
CA THR A 187 15.06 3.24 14.60
C THR A 187 13.83 3.27 15.51
N TYR A 188 12.62 3.05 14.98
CA TYR A 188 11.37 3.02 15.75
C TYR A 188 10.74 1.63 15.80
N ASP A 189 9.97 1.36 16.84
CA ASP A 189 9.19 0.12 16.99
C ASP A 189 7.77 0.30 16.42
N VAL A 190 7.72 0.54 15.11
CA VAL A 190 6.48 0.59 14.34
C VAL A 190 6.01 -0.82 13.99
N ASP A 191 4.70 -1.05 14.03
CA ASP A 191 4.07 -2.29 13.58
C ASP A 191 3.98 -2.35 12.04
N GLY A 192 4.05 -1.19 11.39
CA GLY A 192 4.13 -1.11 9.93
C GLY A 192 4.66 0.21 9.39
N ILE A 193 4.95 0.20 8.09
CA ILE A 193 5.23 1.37 7.27
C ILE A 193 4.24 1.42 6.12
N ASN A 194 3.73 2.61 5.81
CA ASN A 194 2.64 2.84 4.88
C ASN A 194 3.04 3.87 3.82
N PHE A 195 3.07 3.45 2.56
CA PHE A 195 3.34 4.33 1.42
C PHE A 195 2.08 5.12 1.02
N ASP A 196 2.12 6.45 0.98
CA ASP A 196 1.28 7.23 0.04
C ASP A 196 2.19 7.89 -1.01
N TYR A 197 1.60 8.40 -2.09
CA TYR A 197 2.28 9.08 -3.18
C TYR A 197 3.38 8.23 -3.85
N ILE A 198 3.37 6.91 -3.67
CA ILE A 198 4.22 5.96 -4.41
C ILE A 198 3.66 5.74 -5.84
N ARG A 199 3.73 6.80 -6.64
CA ARG A 199 3.18 6.94 -7.99
C ARG A 199 3.77 8.19 -8.65
N TYR A 200 3.63 8.33 -9.96
CA TYR A 200 3.95 9.60 -10.62
C TYR A 200 2.85 10.65 -10.33
N PRO A 201 3.19 11.96 -10.27
CA PRO A 201 2.27 13.00 -9.81
C PRO A 201 0.96 13.10 -10.60
N ASP A 202 -0.13 13.31 -9.88
CA ASP A 202 -1.51 13.36 -10.41
C ASP A 202 -1.78 14.60 -11.32
N TYR A 203 -0.82 15.53 -11.45
CA TYR A 203 -0.95 16.85 -12.09
C TYR A 203 -0.72 16.81 -13.62
N ASN A 204 -1.42 15.91 -14.28
CA ASN A 204 -1.31 15.66 -15.72
C ASN A 204 -2.12 16.67 -16.57
N PRO A 205 -1.75 16.89 -17.85
CA PRO A 205 -2.49 17.77 -18.76
C PRO A 205 -3.80 17.15 -19.30
N GLY A 206 -4.05 15.87 -19.03
CA GLY A 206 -5.27 15.16 -19.42
C GLY A 206 -5.34 13.75 -18.82
N VAL A 207 -6.54 13.15 -18.88
CA VAL A 207 -6.80 11.79 -18.41
C VAL A 207 -5.99 10.77 -19.20
N ASN A 208 -5.39 9.79 -18.52
CA ASN A 208 -4.48 8.79 -19.10
C ASN A 208 -3.26 9.36 -19.86
N ILE A 209 -2.83 10.60 -19.56
CA ILE A 209 -1.61 11.21 -20.10
C ILE A 209 -0.56 11.35 -18.97
N PRO A 210 0.19 10.30 -18.61
CA PRO A 210 1.18 10.35 -17.53
C PRO A 210 2.37 11.20 -17.98
N ALA A 211 2.34 12.50 -17.69
CA ALA A 211 3.23 13.48 -18.28
C ALA A 211 4.52 13.73 -17.47
N TRP A 212 4.65 13.13 -16.28
CA TRP A 212 5.79 13.28 -15.36
C TRP A 212 6.85 12.19 -15.54
N GLY A 213 8.04 12.39 -14.95
CA GLY A 213 9.17 11.47 -15.07
C GLY A 213 10.28 11.91 -16.03
N TYR A 214 10.25 13.16 -16.51
CA TYR A 214 11.15 13.68 -17.54
C TYR A 214 12.43 14.34 -16.99
N ASN A 215 12.84 13.99 -15.76
CA ASN A 215 14.16 14.39 -15.27
C ASN A 215 15.27 13.89 -16.25
N PRO A 216 16.29 14.69 -16.58
CA PRO A 216 17.31 14.30 -17.56
C PRO A 216 18.02 12.97 -17.26
N ALA A 217 18.24 12.64 -15.98
CA ALA A 217 18.84 11.36 -15.60
C ALA A 217 17.88 10.18 -15.87
N ALA A 218 16.58 10.34 -15.62
CA ALA A 218 15.57 9.32 -15.91
C ALA A 218 15.48 9.03 -17.42
N VAL A 219 15.45 10.09 -18.25
CA VAL A 219 15.41 9.96 -19.71
C VAL A 219 16.70 9.31 -20.25
N ALA A 220 17.87 9.70 -19.73
CA ALA A 220 19.15 9.10 -20.12
C ALA A 220 19.24 7.60 -19.76
N ARG A 221 18.69 7.18 -18.60
CA ARG A 221 18.60 5.77 -18.22
C ARG A 221 17.67 4.97 -19.14
N PHE A 222 16.53 5.55 -19.55
CA PHE A 222 15.64 4.93 -20.54
C PHE A 222 16.31 4.77 -21.91
N TRP A 223 17.06 5.78 -22.38
CA TRP A 223 17.89 5.68 -23.58
C TRP A 223 18.91 4.54 -23.49
N ALA A 224 19.68 4.46 -22.40
CA ALA A 224 20.63 3.38 -22.16
C ALA A 224 19.96 1.99 -22.12
N ALA A 225 18.74 1.90 -21.59
CA ALA A 225 17.99 0.65 -21.47
C ALA A 225 17.37 0.13 -22.79
N THR A 226 17.17 1.02 -23.78
CA THR A 226 16.39 0.74 -25.00
C THR A 226 17.15 0.98 -26.31
N GLY A 227 18.29 1.68 -26.26
CA GLY A 227 19.00 2.15 -27.46
C GLY A 227 18.32 3.33 -28.16
N ARG A 228 17.28 3.93 -27.56
CA ARG A 228 16.58 5.11 -28.08
C ARG A 228 17.36 6.40 -27.79
N SER A 229 17.00 7.47 -28.48
CA SER A 229 17.57 8.82 -28.28
C SER A 229 16.53 9.94 -28.46
N ASP A 230 15.24 9.60 -28.54
CA ASP A 230 14.12 10.53 -28.64
C ASP A 230 13.55 10.87 -27.26
N VAL A 231 12.94 12.04 -27.08
CA VAL A 231 12.18 12.34 -25.85
C VAL A 231 10.79 11.71 -25.98
N PRO A 232 10.49 10.59 -25.30
CA PRO A 232 9.29 9.80 -25.56
C PRO A 232 8.01 10.60 -25.30
N GLU A 233 6.94 10.25 -26.01
CA GLU A 233 5.60 10.78 -25.72
C GLU A 233 5.08 10.27 -24.36
N PRO A 234 4.21 11.01 -23.64
CA PRO A 234 3.72 10.59 -22.33
C PRO A 234 3.10 9.19 -22.34
N THR A 235 2.37 8.87 -23.41
CA THR A 235 1.65 7.62 -23.65
C THR A 235 2.44 6.58 -24.45
N ASP A 236 3.76 6.75 -24.58
CA ASP A 236 4.64 5.74 -25.18
C ASP A 236 4.66 4.48 -24.29
N PRO A 237 4.40 3.28 -24.85
CA PRO A 237 4.20 2.06 -24.06
C PRO A 237 5.47 1.61 -23.33
N ASP A 238 6.65 1.73 -23.97
CA ASP A 238 7.93 1.36 -23.39
C ASP A 238 8.28 2.32 -22.24
N TRP A 239 8.07 3.62 -22.46
CA TRP A 239 8.32 4.66 -21.47
C TRP A 239 7.35 4.60 -20.28
N MET A 240 6.08 4.26 -20.50
CA MET A 240 5.13 3.97 -19.41
C MET A 240 5.55 2.72 -18.63
N GLN A 241 5.99 1.65 -19.30
CA GLN A 241 6.39 0.42 -18.62
C GLN A 241 7.72 0.56 -17.86
N TRP A 242 8.70 1.26 -18.44
CA TRP A 242 9.98 1.56 -17.79
C TRP A 242 9.75 2.37 -16.51
N ARG A 243 8.90 3.41 -16.58
CA ARG A 243 8.52 4.22 -15.41
C ARG A 243 7.77 3.41 -14.35
N ARG A 244 6.80 2.56 -14.73
CA ARG A 244 6.14 1.61 -13.79
C ARG A 244 7.16 0.77 -13.04
N GLU A 245 8.16 0.19 -13.72
CA GLU A 245 9.19 -0.62 -13.06
C GLU A 245 10.08 0.19 -12.10
N GLN A 246 10.27 1.50 -12.30
CA GLN A 246 10.97 2.33 -11.30
C GLN A 246 10.15 2.44 -10.00
N VAL A 247 8.83 2.65 -10.10
CA VAL A 247 7.92 2.65 -8.93
C VAL A 247 7.96 1.28 -8.23
N THR A 248 7.77 0.20 -9.00
CA THR A 248 7.77 -1.19 -8.50
C THR A 248 9.10 -1.58 -7.85
N SER A 249 10.24 -1.11 -8.40
CA SER A 249 11.56 -1.38 -7.83
C SER A 249 11.71 -0.82 -6.41
N ILE A 250 11.19 0.39 -6.15
CA ILE A 250 11.22 1.01 -4.82
C ILE A 250 10.34 0.23 -3.83
N VAL A 251 9.10 -0.12 -4.23
CA VAL A 251 8.19 -0.94 -3.40
C VAL A 251 8.85 -2.28 -3.06
N ARG A 252 9.37 -2.98 -4.07
CA ARG A 252 10.05 -4.28 -3.93
C ARG A 252 11.30 -4.19 -3.03
N ARG A 253 12.08 -3.11 -3.14
CA ARG A 253 13.28 -2.91 -2.33
C ARG A 253 12.95 -2.62 -0.87
N VAL A 254 12.03 -1.68 -0.61
CA VAL A 254 11.55 -1.42 0.75
C VAL A 254 10.93 -2.67 1.36
N TYR A 255 10.17 -3.47 0.61
CA TYR A 255 9.61 -4.73 1.11
C TYR A 255 10.68 -5.70 1.62
N ILE A 256 11.66 -6.02 0.77
CA ILE A 256 12.70 -7.00 1.09
C ILE A 256 13.64 -6.48 2.19
N GLU A 257 14.06 -5.21 2.13
CA GLU A 257 14.96 -4.63 3.13
C GLU A 257 14.25 -4.39 4.48
N THR A 258 12.95 -4.08 4.48
CA THR A 258 12.13 -4.08 5.71
C THR A 258 12.03 -5.48 6.32
N TYR A 259 11.76 -6.51 5.50
CA TYR A 259 11.75 -7.91 5.97
C TYR A 259 13.11 -8.30 6.57
N ALA A 260 14.22 -7.89 5.95
CA ALA A 260 15.56 -8.18 6.45
C ALA A 260 15.86 -7.51 7.82
N ILE A 261 15.36 -6.30 8.06
CA ILE A 261 15.57 -5.56 9.31
C ILE A 261 14.60 -6.00 10.41
N LYS A 262 13.30 -6.09 10.11
CA LYS A 262 12.23 -6.51 11.03
C LYS A 262 11.14 -7.31 10.28
N PRO A 263 11.21 -8.66 10.26
CA PRO A 263 10.25 -9.51 9.53
C PRO A 263 8.78 -9.31 9.90
N HIS A 264 8.47 -8.80 11.10
CA HIS A 264 7.10 -8.59 11.57
C HIS A 264 6.44 -7.31 11.04
N VAL A 265 7.23 -6.30 10.62
CA VAL A 265 6.72 -4.99 10.20
C VAL A 265 5.87 -5.15 8.94
N ARG A 266 4.63 -4.67 8.97
CA ARG A 266 3.71 -4.66 7.83
C ARG A 266 4.12 -3.57 6.84
N VAL A 267 4.26 -3.92 5.57
CA VAL A 267 4.50 -2.97 4.47
C VAL A 267 3.19 -2.77 3.72
N SER A 268 2.59 -1.59 3.86
CA SER A 268 1.31 -1.26 3.25
C SER A 268 1.37 -0.05 2.32
N ALA A 269 0.34 0.13 1.49
CA ALA A 269 0.28 1.26 0.55
C ALA A 269 -1.14 1.80 0.36
N ASP A 270 -1.23 3.12 0.37
CA ASP A 270 -2.39 3.93 0.02
C ASP A 270 -2.43 4.08 -1.50
N THR A 271 -3.34 3.35 -2.14
CA THR A 271 -3.34 3.20 -3.60
C THR A 271 -4.56 3.80 -4.27
N ILE A 272 -4.39 4.16 -5.54
CA ILE A 272 -5.36 4.97 -6.28
C ILE A 272 -6.42 4.09 -6.96
N THR A 273 -7.65 4.59 -6.96
CA THR A 273 -8.83 3.99 -7.61
C THR A 273 -9.48 4.96 -8.60
N TYR A 274 -8.72 5.74 -9.37
CA TYR A 274 -9.30 6.78 -10.24
C TYR A 274 -10.24 6.22 -11.34
N GLY A 275 -11.42 6.83 -11.48
CA GLY A 275 -12.47 6.42 -12.44
C GLY A 275 -13.40 5.33 -11.92
N SER A 276 -14.27 4.82 -12.80
CA SER A 276 -14.91 3.51 -12.60
C SER A 276 -13.87 2.38 -12.70
N MET A 277 -14.18 1.23 -12.12
CA MET A 277 -13.53 -0.02 -12.53
C MET A 277 -14.45 -0.68 -13.58
N SER A 278 -13.87 -1.17 -14.68
CA SER A 278 -14.65 -1.82 -15.73
C SER A 278 -15.34 -3.07 -15.20
N GLU A 279 -16.60 -3.31 -15.59
CA GLU A 279 -17.32 -4.55 -15.31
C GLU A 279 -16.56 -5.78 -15.84
N ASN A 280 -15.68 -5.59 -16.84
CA ASN A 280 -14.75 -6.59 -17.33
C ASN A 280 -13.42 -6.53 -16.55
N ALA A 281 -13.24 -7.41 -15.57
CA ALA A 281 -12.01 -7.52 -14.76
C ALA A 281 -10.71 -7.81 -15.55
N ALA A 282 -10.80 -8.10 -16.84
CA ALA A 282 -9.67 -8.23 -17.76
C ALA A 282 -8.87 -6.91 -17.95
N GLU A 283 -9.42 -5.76 -17.55
CA GLU A 283 -8.96 -4.44 -17.99
C GLU A 283 -8.11 -3.66 -16.95
N TRP A 284 -7.46 -4.33 -15.97
CA TRP A 284 -6.57 -3.66 -15.00
C TRP A 284 -5.57 -2.69 -15.66
N THR A 285 -4.97 -3.11 -16.79
CA THR A 285 -3.99 -2.33 -17.54
C THR A 285 -4.58 -1.14 -18.32
N GLN A 286 -5.90 -1.00 -18.35
CA GLN A 286 -6.64 0.14 -18.91
C GLN A 286 -7.15 1.12 -17.83
N THR A 287 -7.00 0.78 -16.55
CA THR A 287 -7.45 1.63 -15.45
C THR A 287 -6.55 2.86 -15.29
N ARG A 288 -7.13 3.98 -14.82
CA ARG A 288 -6.37 5.22 -14.59
C ARG A 288 -5.20 5.07 -13.58
N PRO A 289 -5.28 4.26 -12.50
CA PRO A 289 -4.11 3.94 -11.68
C PRO A 289 -2.91 3.43 -12.49
N TYR A 290 -3.13 2.49 -13.40
CA TYR A 290 -2.08 1.87 -14.22
C TYR A 290 -1.58 2.76 -15.37
N LEU A 291 -2.46 3.57 -15.96
CA LEU A 291 -2.17 4.42 -17.13
C LEU A 291 -1.73 5.85 -16.78
N GLU A 292 -2.38 6.51 -15.83
CA GLU A 292 -2.26 7.96 -15.62
C GLU A 292 -1.24 8.35 -14.54
N VAL A 293 -1.12 7.52 -13.50
CA VAL A 293 -0.18 7.72 -12.37
C VAL A 293 0.86 6.59 -12.25
N LEU A 294 0.77 5.58 -13.13
CA LEU A 294 1.71 4.47 -13.27
C LEU A 294 1.90 3.65 -11.98
N GLN A 295 0.80 3.46 -11.22
CA GLN A 295 0.77 2.72 -9.96
C GLN A 295 0.22 1.30 -10.16
N ASP A 296 1.11 0.33 -10.39
CA ASP A 296 0.74 -1.07 -10.68
C ASP A 296 0.43 -1.89 -9.41
N TRP A 297 -0.47 -1.39 -8.56
CA TRP A 297 -0.71 -2.00 -7.26
C TRP A 297 -1.27 -3.42 -7.31
N ARG A 298 -1.98 -3.80 -8.39
CA ARG A 298 -2.41 -5.19 -8.60
C ARG A 298 -1.18 -6.09 -8.83
N GLY A 299 -0.24 -5.65 -9.66
CA GLY A 299 1.04 -6.35 -9.87
C GLY A 299 1.85 -6.49 -8.58
N TRP A 300 1.80 -5.48 -7.69
CA TRP A 300 2.48 -5.52 -6.39
C TRP A 300 1.87 -6.55 -5.42
N MET A 301 0.55 -6.71 -5.46
CA MET A 301 -0.18 -7.74 -4.70
C MET A 301 0.02 -9.14 -5.28
N GLU A 302 0.06 -9.27 -6.61
CA GLU A 302 0.33 -10.54 -7.32
C GLU A 302 1.79 -11.01 -7.14
N GLU A 303 2.76 -10.09 -7.10
CA GLU A 303 4.15 -10.40 -6.76
C GLU A 303 4.35 -10.63 -5.24
N GLY A 304 3.49 -10.08 -4.38
CA GLY A 304 3.61 -10.19 -2.93
C GLY A 304 4.57 -9.17 -2.29
N ILE A 305 4.85 -8.05 -2.96
CA ILE A 305 5.74 -6.98 -2.47
C ILE A 305 5.03 -5.90 -1.65
N LEU A 306 3.78 -6.14 -1.28
CA LEU A 306 3.06 -5.51 -0.19
C LEU A 306 2.55 -6.61 0.75
N ASP A 307 2.35 -6.28 2.02
CA ASP A 307 1.62 -7.13 2.97
C ASP A 307 0.12 -6.79 2.99
N LEU A 308 -0.19 -5.49 2.86
CA LEU A 308 -1.53 -4.95 2.94
C LEU A 308 -1.72 -3.80 1.94
N ASN A 309 -2.66 -3.94 1.00
CA ASN A 309 -3.08 -2.82 0.15
C ASN A 309 -4.24 -2.05 0.81
N ILE A 310 -4.21 -0.73 0.74
CA ILE A 310 -5.21 0.18 1.32
C ILE A 310 -5.74 1.14 0.24
N PRO A 311 -6.52 0.68 -0.76
CA PRO A 311 -6.94 1.55 -1.84
C PRO A 311 -7.88 2.65 -1.34
N MET A 312 -7.54 3.88 -1.68
CA MET A 312 -8.29 5.10 -1.41
C MET A 312 -9.55 5.14 -2.28
N ASN A 313 -10.58 4.36 -1.90
CA ASN A 313 -11.87 4.31 -2.59
C ASN A 313 -12.75 5.52 -2.22
N TYR A 314 -12.16 6.72 -2.38
CA TYR A 314 -12.77 7.98 -1.98
C TYR A 314 -13.86 8.35 -2.97
N ARG A 315 -15.12 8.25 -2.53
CA ARG A 315 -16.33 8.44 -3.35
C ARG A 315 -17.43 9.11 -2.55
N ARG A 316 -18.19 9.98 -3.21
CA ARG A 316 -19.48 10.46 -2.69
C ARG A 316 -20.54 9.40 -2.93
N ARG A 317 -21.24 8.99 -1.87
CA ARG A 317 -22.55 8.34 -1.99
C ARG A 317 -23.62 9.44 -1.93
N GLN A 318 -24.65 9.29 -2.76
CA GLN A 318 -25.79 10.18 -2.89
C GLN A 318 -27.00 9.38 -3.39
N GLU A 319 -28.17 10.02 -3.47
CA GLU A 319 -29.35 9.42 -4.10
C GLU A 319 -29.06 8.94 -5.54
N PRO A 320 -29.66 7.81 -5.99
CA PRO A 320 -29.43 7.24 -7.31
C PRO A 320 -29.69 8.18 -8.51
N THR A 321 -30.41 9.28 -8.30
CA THR A 321 -30.73 10.29 -9.32
C THR A 321 -29.78 11.49 -9.36
N ASP A 322 -28.81 11.63 -8.45
CA ASP A 322 -27.81 12.70 -8.55
C ASP A 322 -26.74 12.34 -9.60
N ALA A 323 -26.47 13.25 -10.53
CA ALA A 323 -25.42 13.09 -11.55
C ALA A 323 -24.00 13.00 -10.97
N ASN A 324 -23.81 13.36 -9.69
CA ASN A 324 -22.55 13.24 -8.97
C ASN A 324 -22.47 11.96 -8.09
N ASN A 325 -23.52 11.12 -8.08
CA ASN A 325 -23.52 9.88 -7.31
C ASN A 325 -22.44 8.91 -7.81
N GLN A 326 -21.51 8.58 -6.92
CA GLN A 326 -20.39 7.68 -7.24
C GLN A 326 -20.51 6.32 -6.54
N ARG A 327 -21.71 5.95 -6.05
CA ARG A 327 -21.96 4.64 -5.44
C ARG A 327 -21.54 3.47 -6.35
N PRO A 328 -21.90 3.41 -7.65
CA PRO A 328 -21.46 2.31 -8.52
C PRO A 328 -19.94 2.17 -8.53
N MET A 329 -19.20 3.27 -8.72
CA MET A 329 -17.73 3.29 -8.68
C MET A 329 -17.16 2.76 -7.36
N TYR A 330 -17.81 3.08 -6.23
CA TYR A 330 -17.39 2.56 -4.94
C TYR A 330 -17.59 1.04 -4.86
N GLU A 331 -18.73 0.54 -5.34
CA GLU A 331 -19.10 -0.88 -5.32
C GLU A 331 -18.25 -1.71 -6.30
N GLU A 332 -18.02 -1.21 -7.53
CA GLU A 332 -17.12 -1.74 -8.55
C GLU A 332 -15.70 -1.97 -7.99
N TRP A 333 -15.06 -0.90 -7.48
CA TRP A 333 -13.73 -0.99 -6.90
C TRP A 333 -13.72 -1.86 -5.64
N SER A 334 -14.73 -1.75 -4.77
CA SER A 334 -14.80 -2.59 -3.56
C SER A 334 -14.91 -4.08 -3.89
N GLY A 335 -15.60 -4.47 -4.97
CA GLY A 335 -15.56 -5.83 -5.49
C GLY A 335 -14.17 -6.22 -5.98
N PHE A 336 -13.61 -5.45 -6.92
CA PHE A 336 -12.30 -5.71 -7.52
C PHE A 336 -11.17 -5.86 -6.47
N ILE A 337 -11.14 -5.00 -5.45
CA ILE A 337 -10.14 -5.03 -4.37
C ILE A 337 -10.23 -6.33 -3.56
N LYS A 338 -11.45 -6.80 -3.24
CA LYS A 338 -11.67 -8.07 -2.51
C LYS A 338 -11.24 -9.29 -3.34
N ASP A 339 -11.32 -9.20 -4.66
CA ASP A 339 -11.04 -10.32 -5.56
C ASP A 339 -9.57 -10.39 -6.02
N HIS A 340 -8.77 -9.34 -5.81
CA HIS A 340 -7.36 -9.24 -6.25
C HIS A 340 -6.37 -9.11 -5.08
N GLN A 341 -6.58 -9.93 -4.03
CA GLN A 341 -5.77 -9.94 -2.81
C GLN A 341 -4.61 -10.96 -2.84
N TYR A 342 -4.72 -12.00 -3.66
CA TYR A 342 -3.72 -13.07 -3.80
C TYR A 342 -3.33 -13.69 -2.44
N ASN A 343 -2.04 -13.82 -2.16
CA ASN A 343 -1.49 -14.35 -0.90
C ASN A 343 -1.18 -13.22 0.10
N ARG A 344 -1.93 -12.12 0.06
CA ARG A 344 -1.73 -10.87 0.84
C ARG A 344 -3.09 -10.30 1.26
N HIS A 345 -3.10 -9.18 1.99
CA HIS A 345 -4.34 -8.55 2.48
C HIS A 345 -4.73 -7.29 1.70
N ALA A 346 -6.03 -7.01 1.64
CA ALA A 346 -6.54 -5.70 1.25
C ALA A 346 -7.65 -5.22 2.20
N VAL A 347 -7.62 -3.94 2.53
CA VAL A 347 -8.71 -3.22 3.21
C VAL A 347 -9.16 -2.04 2.38
N ILE A 348 -10.41 -1.63 2.53
CA ILE A 348 -10.97 -0.55 1.70
C ILE A 348 -10.91 0.76 2.47
N GLY A 349 -10.32 1.79 1.84
CA GLY A 349 -10.23 3.14 2.38
C GLY A 349 -11.43 4.01 1.99
N THR A 350 -12.07 4.67 2.97
CA THR A 350 -13.24 5.53 2.76
C THR A 350 -12.93 6.98 3.13
N ALA A 351 -13.29 7.91 2.24
CA ALA A 351 -13.30 9.34 2.55
C ALA A 351 -14.51 9.72 3.41
N LEU A 352 -14.31 9.78 4.71
CA LEU A 352 -15.30 10.27 5.69
C LEU A 352 -15.65 11.74 5.42
N TYR A 353 -14.64 12.58 5.20
CA TYR A 353 -14.76 14.02 4.95
C TYR A 353 -15.62 14.43 3.72
N LEU A 354 -15.97 13.48 2.85
CA LEU A 354 -16.82 13.70 1.68
C LEU A 354 -18.31 13.40 1.93
N ASN A 355 -18.64 12.64 2.99
CA ASN A 355 -19.95 12.00 3.16
C ASN A 355 -20.56 12.34 4.54
N PRO A 356 -21.90 12.34 4.68
CA PRO A 356 -22.54 12.25 5.99
C PRO A 356 -22.30 10.87 6.61
N ILE A 357 -22.48 10.74 7.93
CA ILE A 357 -22.18 9.51 8.68
C ILE A 357 -23.00 8.31 8.16
N GLU A 358 -24.29 8.50 7.83
CA GLU A 358 -25.15 7.47 7.21
C GLU A 358 -24.58 6.84 5.92
N ASP A 359 -23.95 7.65 5.07
CA ASP A 359 -23.34 7.22 3.81
C ASP A 359 -21.98 6.57 4.04
N SER A 360 -21.16 7.10 4.96
CA SER A 360 -19.91 6.46 5.37
C SER A 360 -20.16 5.09 6.00
N LEU A 361 -21.13 4.94 6.89
CA LEU A 361 -21.50 3.64 7.47
C LEU A 361 -22.00 2.66 6.40
N SER A 362 -22.73 3.15 5.39
CA SER A 362 -23.14 2.32 4.25
C SER A 362 -21.95 1.91 3.36
N GLN A 363 -20.96 2.79 3.15
CA GLN A 363 -19.70 2.44 2.49
C GLN A 363 -18.85 1.43 3.30
N ILE A 364 -18.87 1.49 4.64
CA ILE A 364 -18.21 0.51 5.52
C ILE A 364 -18.94 -0.84 5.47
N ARG A 365 -20.28 -0.85 5.52
CA ARG A 365 -21.09 -2.08 5.35
C ARG A 365 -20.81 -2.75 4.00
N ASN A 366 -20.68 -1.98 2.92
CA ASN A 366 -20.24 -2.52 1.63
C ASN A 366 -18.80 -3.09 1.71
N ALA A 367 -17.85 -2.36 2.30
CA ALA A 367 -16.45 -2.80 2.40
C ALA A 367 -16.29 -4.15 3.12
N LEU A 368 -17.01 -4.34 4.23
CA LEU A 368 -16.94 -5.56 5.05
C LEU A 368 -17.84 -6.70 4.53
N SER A 369 -18.77 -6.41 3.61
CA SER A 369 -19.55 -7.42 2.89
C SER A 369 -18.68 -8.20 1.90
N PRO A 370 -19.04 -9.45 1.53
CA PRO A 370 -18.37 -10.16 0.44
C PRO A 370 -18.43 -9.44 -0.92
N SER A 371 -17.55 -9.83 -1.85
CA SER A 371 -17.70 -9.59 -3.29
C SER A 371 -18.72 -10.55 -3.90
N LEU A 372 -19.01 -10.40 -5.20
CA LEU A 372 -19.82 -11.36 -5.96
C LEU A 372 -19.15 -12.75 -6.05
N ALA A 373 -17.81 -12.83 -5.92
CA ALA A 373 -17.08 -14.09 -5.83
C ALA A 373 -16.98 -14.64 -4.40
N GLY A 374 -17.54 -13.95 -3.40
CA GLY A 374 -17.55 -14.37 -1.99
C GLY A 374 -16.33 -13.92 -1.17
N ASN A 375 -15.34 -13.28 -1.78
CA ASN A 375 -14.13 -12.82 -1.08
C ASN A 375 -14.43 -11.60 -0.19
N ARG A 376 -13.65 -11.43 0.88
CA ARG A 376 -13.82 -10.31 1.84
C ARG A 376 -12.50 -9.57 2.02
N ALA A 377 -12.57 -8.25 2.16
CA ALA A 377 -11.47 -7.43 2.62
C ALA A 377 -11.24 -7.72 4.10
N GLN A 378 -9.99 -7.74 4.60
CA GLN A 378 -9.72 -8.02 6.01
C GLN A 378 -9.98 -6.82 6.93
N GLY A 379 -10.84 -5.86 6.55
CA GLY A 379 -11.12 -4.66 7.33
C GLY A 379 -11.35 -3.39 6.52
N TRP A 380 -11.13 -2.25 7.17
CA TRP A 380 -11.51 -0.91 6.69
C TRP A 380 -10.65 0.20 7.30
N VAL A 381 -10.44 1.29 6.55
CA VAL A 381 -9.72 2.48 7.03
C VAL A 381 -10.47 3.78 6.70
N GLY A 382 -10.60 4.66 7.70
CA GLY A 382 -11.26 5.97 7.57
C GLY A 382 -10.30 7.13 7.32
N PHE A 383 -10.51 7.88 6.22
CA PHE A 383 -9.82 9.14 5.94
C PHE A 383 -10.71 10.35 6.28
N SER A 384 -10.39 11.19 7.26
CA SER A 384 -9.30 11.08 8.24
C SER A 384 -9.82 11.36 9.65
N TYR A 385 -9.05 10.98 10.67
CA TYR A 385 -9.34 11.25 12.08
C TYR A 385 -9.73 12.72 12.35
N ARG A 386 -9.08 13.66 11.66
CA ARG A 386 -9.31 15.11 11.75
C ARG A 386 -10.65 15.56 11.15
N ALA A 387 -11.17 14.82 10.16
CA ALA A 387 -12.39 15.14 9.43
C ALA A 387 -13.30 13.89 9.31
N PRO A 388 -13.96 13.48 10.42
CA PRO A 388 -14.73 12.24 10.51
C PRO A 388 -16.06 12.25 9.73
N ASP A 389 -16.43 13.38 9.14
CA ASP A 389 -17.64 13.54 8.30
C ASP A 389 -17.59 14.84 7.47
N ARG A 390 -18.53 14.96 6.53
CA ARG A 390 -18.72 16.15 5.67
C ARG A 390 -19.03 17.44 6.43
N LEU A 391 -19.77 17.41 7.54
CA LEU A 391 -20.13 18.62 8.29
C LEU A 391 -18.93 19.23 9.02
N VAL A 392 -18.01 18.40 9.54
CA VAL A 392 -16.72 18.87 10.07
C VAL A 392 -15.88 19.49 8.95
N ASN A 393 -15.79 18.82 7.79
CA ASN A 393 -15.06 19.32 6.62
C ASN A 393 -15.65 20.65 6.07
N GLU A 394 -16.97 20.80 6.07
CA GLU A 394 -17.69 22.04 5.76
C GLU A 394 -17.60 23.11 6.88
N ARG A 395 -16.96 22.82 8.02
CA ARG A 395 -16.85 23.67 9.22
C ARG A 395 -18.21 24.03 9.86
N ARG A 396 -19.16 23.11 9.80
CA ARG A 396 -20.54 23.24 10.29
C ARG A 396 -20.79 22.55 11.64
N ARG A 397 -19.85 21.73 12.10
CA ARG A 397 -19.76 21.21 13.48
C ARG A 397 -18.30 21.03 13.89
N GLN A 398 -18.02 20.88 15.18
CA GLN A 398 -16.66 20.68 15.67
C GLN A 398 -16.15 19.26 15.38
N PRO A 399 -14.83 19.07 15.15
CA PRO A 399 -14.25 17.75 14.92
C PRO A 399 -14.57 16.75 16.04
N GLU A 400 -14.62 17.20 17.29
CA GLU A 400 -14.88 16.39 18.48
C GLU A 400 -16.32 15.85 18.48
N GLU A 401 -17.29 16.68 18.11
CA GLU A 401 -18.70 16.31 17.95
C GLU A 401 -18.86 15.24 16.86
N GLY A 402 -18.18 15.42 15.72
CA GLY A 402 -18.16 14.45 14.63
C GLY A 402 -17.51 13.12 15.00
N ARG A 403 -16.37 13.14 15.73
CA ARG A 403 -15.69 11.92 16.20
C ARG A 403 -16.54 11.15 17.20
N LEU A 404 -17.21 11.84 18.13
CA LEU A 404 -18.13 11.21 19.10
C LEU A 404 -19.35 10.59 18.42
N GLU A 405 -19.96 11.28 17.45
CA GLU A 405 -21.12 10.76 16.71
C GLU A 405 -20.76 9.55 15.85
N LEU A 406 -19.62 9.59 15.16
CA LEU A 406 -19.09 8.46 14.38
C LEU A 406 -18.75 7.28 15.29
N THR A 407 -18.07 7.52 16.41
CA THR A 407 -17.73 6.50 17.42
C THR A 407 -18.97 5.80 17.95
N ARG A 408 -20.02 6.57 18.29
CA ARG A 408 -21.33 6.01 18.69
C ARG A 408 -21.91 5.14 17.58
N ALA A 409 -22.00 5.66 16.36
CA ALA A 409 -22.67 4.96 15.25
C ALA A 409 -21.91 3.72 14.75
N LEU A 410 -20.59 3.64 14.96
CA LEU A 410 -19.79 2.45 14.70
C LEU A 410 -19.94 1.38 15.77
N THR A 411 -20.06 1.76 17.05
CA THR A 411 -19.94 0.83 18.20
C THR A 411 -21.25 0.51 18.90
N GLN A 412 -22.30 1.32 18.72
CA GLN A 412 -23.58 1.22 19.42
C GLN A 412 -24.75 1.26 18.43
N SER A 413 -25.84 0.56 18.76
CA SER A 413 -27.06 0.58 17.94
C SER A 413 -27.57 2.01 17.75
N SER A 414 -27.86 2.37 16.50
CA SER A 414 -28.19 3.75 16.11
C SER A 414 -29.26 3.81 15.04
N GLU A 415 -29.82 5.00 14.87
CA GLU A 415 -30.70 5.38 13.76
C GLU A 415 -30.11 5.03 12.38
N TYR A 416 -28.78 5.05 12.25
CA TYR A 416 -28.06 4.73 11.01
C TYR A 416 -27.98 3.24 10.68
N ASP A 417 -28.37 2.34 11.60
CA ASP A 417 -28.49 0.91 11.29
C ASP A 417 -29.63 0.64 10.32
N LEU A 418 -30.76 1.34 10.49
CA LEU A 418 -31.99 1.13 9.74
C LEU A 418 -31.98 1.68 8.29
N LEU A 419 -30.87 2.31 7.87
CA LEU A 419 -30.78 3.10 6.63
C LEU A 419 -29.93 2.45 5.52
N SER A 420 -29.55 1.17 5.64
CA SER A 420 -28.57 0.55 4.74
C SER A 420 -29.16 -0.47 3.77
N ASP A 421 -28.61 -0.50 2.55
CA ASP A 421 -28.98 -1.43 1.47
C ASP A 421 -28.48 -2.89 1.70
N TYR A 422 -27.71 -3.14 2.76
CA TYR A 422 -27.00 -4.40 3.01
C TYR A 422 -27.49 -5.09 4.30
N ASP A 423 -27.51 -6.44 4.33
CA ASP A 423 -28.09 -7.26 5.40
C ASP A 423 -27.56 -6.99 6.84
N PHE A 424 -26.45 -6.28 6.98
CA PHE A 424 -25.92 -5.79 8.27
C PHE A 424 -26.78 -4.68 8.93
N ALA A 425 -27.88 -4.25 8.31
CA ALA A 425 -28.75 -3.12 8.68
C ALA A 425 -29.52 -3.23 10.03
N ARG A 426 -28.99 -3.93 11.04
CA ARG A 426 -29.57 -4.07 12.39
C ARG A 426 -28.54 -4.14 13.53
N MET A 427 -27.25 -4.03 13.24
CA MET A 427 -26.18 -4.15 14.26
C MET A 427 -25.05 -3.15 14.00
N PRO A 428 -24.47 -2.53 15.06
CA PRO A 428 -23.31 -1.66 14.92
C PRO A 428 -22.11 -2.43 14.35
N LEU A 429 -21.44 -1.79 13.39
CA LEU A 429 -20.34 -2.36 12.59
C LEU A 429 -19.19 -2.91 13.43
N PHE A 430 -18.80 -2.16 14.46
CA PHE A 430 -17.69 -2.44 15.37
C PHE A 430 -18.20 -2.55 16.81
N ALA A 431 -19.30 -3.29 17.02
CA ALA A 431 -19.91 -3.57 18.32
C ALA A 431 -18.92 -4.05 19.40
N VAL A 432 -17.88 -4.77 18.99
CA VAL A 432 -16.79 -5.30 19.83
C VAL A 432 -15.44 -5.02 19.16
N PRO A 433 -14.33 -4.93 19.92
CA PRO A 433 -12.98 -4.93 19.37
C PRO A 433 -12.71 -6.16 18.48
N ALA A 434 -11.82 -5.99 17.50
CA ALA A 434 -11.26 -7.08 16.71
C ALA A 434 -9.74 -7.15 16.91
N SER A 435 -9.14 -8.34 16.79
CA SER A 435 -7.69 -8.47 16.65
C SER A 435 -7.25 -8.04 15.25
N THR A 436 -6.00 -7.60 15.11
CA THR A 436 -5.45 -7.37 13.77
C THR A 436 -5.27 -8.70 13.02
N PRO A 437 -5.54 -8.76 11.70
CA PRO A 437 -5.21 -9.90 10.86
C PRO A 437 -3.72 -10.25 10.94
N ILE A 438 -3.43 -11.47 11.39
CA ILE A 438 -2.09 -12.06 11.32
C ILE A 438 -1.63 -12.15 9.87
N MET A 439 -0.32 -12.10 9.61
CA MET A 439 0.26 -12.25 8.27
C MET A 439 0.91 -13.64 8.19
N PRO A 440 0.26 -14.69 7.66
CA PRO A 440 0.80 -16.06 7.74
C PRO A 440 2.17 -16.20 7.06
N TRP A 441 2.39 -15.49 5.95
CA TRP A 441 3.66 -15.45 5.21
C TRP A 441 4.82 -14.75 5.97
N LYS A 442 4.53 -14.08 7.09
CA LYS A 442 5.52 -13.48 8.01
C LYS A 442 5.58 -14.17 9.37
N LEU A 443 4.46 -14.70 9.87
CA LEU A 443 4.38 -15.40 11.16
C LEU A 443 4.87 -16.85 11.08
N GLN A 444 4.56 -17.56 9.99
CA GLN A 444 5.00 -18.93 9.71
C GLN A 444 5.39 -19.04 8.23
N PRO A 445 6.47 -18.34 7.81
CA PRO A 445 6.90 -18.31 6.41
C PRO A 445 7.18 -19.71 5.86
N SER A 446 6.56 -20.04 4.74
CA SER A 446 6.88 -21.23 3.92
C SER A 446 7.86 -20.90 2.79
N THR A 447 8.12 -19.62 2.55
CA THR A 447 8.96 -19.06 1.49
C THR A 447 10.08 -18.19 2.06
N GLY A 448 11.10 -17.91 1.25
CA GLY A 448 12.13 -16.91 1.51
C GLY A 448 12.23 -15.87 0.40
N HIS A 449 13.16 -14.94 0.56
CA HIS A 449 13.42 -13.86 -0.40
C HIS A 449 14.92 -13.80 -0.72
N LEU A 450 15.29 -13.19 -1.84
CA LEU A 450 16.69 -12.83 -2.11
C LEU A 450 16.79 -11.45 -2.73
N HIS A 451 17.90 -10.77 -2.49
CA HIS A 451 18.25 -9.51 -3.13
C HIS A 451 19.74 -9.45 -3.40
N GLY A 452 20.17 -8.55 -4.26
CA GLY A 452 21.58 -8.37 -4.52
C GLY A 452 21.90 -7.16 -5.37
N THR A 453 23.19 -6.96 -5.62
CA THR A 453 23.70 -5.90 -6.50
C THR A 453 24.53 -6.47 -7.63
N LEU A 454 24.38 -5.94 -8.85
CA LEU A 454 25.24 -6.22 -9.99
C LEU A 454 26.20 -5.06 -10.26
N ARG A 455 27.49 -5.36 -10.43
CA ARG A 455 28.53 -4.38 -10.78
C ARG A 455 29.50 -4.90 -11.85
N THR A 456 30.25 -4.02 -12.50
CA THR A 456 31.42 -4.40 -13.31
C THR A 456 32.61 -4.75 -12.40
N PRO A 457 33.68 -5.40 -12.91
CA PRO A 457 34.91 -5.64 -12.15
C PRO A 457 35.56 -4.38 -11.57
N GLU A 458 35.34 -3.24 -12.21
CA GLU A 458 35.82 -1.91 -11.81
C GLU A 458 34.93 -1.25 -10.74
N GLY A 459 33.85 -1.92 -10.30
CA GLY A 459 32.92 -1.46 -9.26
C GLY A 459 31.75 -0.61 -9.76
N THR A 460 31.72 -0.26 -11.05
CA THR A 460 30.65 0.53 -11.68
C THR A 460 29.30 -0.18 -11.55
N VAL A 461 28.23 0.58 -11.30
CA VAL A 461 26.86 0.04 -11.26
C VAL A 461 26.43 -0.47 -12.64
N ALA A 462 25.83 -1.66 -12.68
CA ALA A 462 25.16 -2.19 -13.86
C ALA A 462 23.64 -1.99 -13.73
N ASP A 463 23.12 -0.87 -14.24
CA ASP A 463 21.69 -0.52 -14.23
C ASP A 463 20.94 -1.11 -15.43
N GLN A 464 19.64 -1.39 -15.25
CA GLN A 464 18.72 -1.97 -16.23
C GLN A 464 19.13 -3.32 -16.83
N VAL A 465 20.14 -3.99 -16.28
CA VAL A 465 20.60 -5.31 -16.74
C VAL A 465 19.66 -6.40 -16.26
N ARG A 466 19.32 -7.35 -17.15
CA ARG A 466 18.46 -8.48 -16.83
C ARG A 466 19.20 -9.51 -15.97
N VAL A 467 18.58 -9.86 -14.84
CA VAL A 467 18.97 -10.95 -13.96
C VAL A 467 17.89 -12.03 -14.04
N ASP A 468 18.27 -13.22 -14.46
CA ASP A 468 17.42 -14.39 -14.52
C ASP A 468 17.68 -15.32 -13.34
N LEU A 469 16.61 -15.81 -12.73
CA LEU A 469 16.62 -16.73 -11.59
C LEU A 469 16.11 -18.10 -12.03
N TYR A 470 16.98 -19.10 -11.98
CA TYR A 470 16.68 -20.49 -12.32
C TYR A 470 16.61 -21.35 -11.05
N ASN A 471 15.76 -22.37 -11.03
CA ASN A 471 15.79 -23.40 -9.98
C ASN A 471 17.06 -24.26 -10.14
N GLY A 472 17.83 -24.44 -9.07
CA GLY A 472 19.13 -25.12 -9.12
C GLY A 472 19.08 -26.63 -9.37
N GLY A 473 17.92 -27.28 -9.16
CA GLY A 473 17.74 -28.72 -9.39
C GLY A 473 17.17 -29.07 -10.78
N THR A 474 16.41 -28.16 -11.39
CA THR A 474 15.74 -28.40 -12.70
C THR A 474 16.27 -27.51 -13.84
N ASP A 475 17.08 -26.49 -13.53
CA ASP A 475 17.50 -25.39 -14.42
C ASP A 475 16.34 -24.71 -15.19
N THR A 476 15.12 -24.76 -14.63
CA THR A 476 13.96 -24.03 -15.17
C THR A 476 13.96 -22.59 -14.70
N LEU A 477 13.75 -21.65 -15.62
CA LEU A 477 13.58 -20.23 -15.30
C LEU A 477 12.36 -20.06 -14.39
N VAL A 478 12.55 -19.41 -13.24
CA VAL A 478 11.51 -19.10 -12.24
C VAL A 478 11.04 -17.66 -12.40
N ALA A 479 11.97 -16.71 -12.56
CA ALA A 479 11.63 -15.30 -12.74
C ALA A 479 12.78 -14.52 -13.39
N SER A 480 12.44 -13.39 -14.00
CA SER A 480 13.38 -12.39 -14.53
C SER A 480 13.14 -11.05 -13.85
N ARG A 481 14.18 -10.30 -13.51
CA ARG A 481 14.11 -8.92 -13.04
C ARG A 481 15.16 -8.07 -13.77
N ARG A 482 15.01 -6.75 -13.79
CA ARG A 482 16.10 -5.83 -14.16
C ARG A 482 16.70 -5.22 -12.89
N THR A 483 17.99 -4.93 -12.94
CA THR A 483 18.64 -4.08 -11.93
C THR A 483 18.14 -2.64 -12.04
N ASN A 484 18.16 -1.91 -10.93
CA ASN A 484 17.81 -0.49 -10.88
C ASN A 484 19.06 0.43 -10.88
N GLY A 485 18.84 1.73 -10.66
CA GLY A 485 19.88 2.76 -10.73
C GLY A 485 21.05 2.61 -9.76
N SER A 486 20.91 1.85 -8.67
CA SER A 486 21.99 1.49 -7.73
C SER A 486 22.56 0.09 -7.97
N GLY A 487 22.13 -0.57 -9.05
CA GLY A 487 22.51 -1.93 -9.45
C GLY A 487 21.75 -3.03 -8.72
N TRP A 488 20.75 -2.66 -7.91
CA TRP A 488 20.01 -3.54 -7.03
C TRP A 488 18.95 -4.35 -7.78
N PHE A 489 18.75 -5.60 -7.38
CA PHE A 489 17.67 -6.49 -7.80
C PHE A 489 17.14 -7.31 -6.61
N GLY A 490 15.93 -7.85 -6.72
CA GLY A 490 15.38 -8.74 -5.70
C GLY A 490 14.19 -9.57 -6.18
N PHE A 491 13.94 -10.67 -5.48
CA PHE A 491 12.89 -11.65 -5.74
C PHE A 491 12.25 -12.07 -4.41
N VAL A 492 10.94 -12.26 -4.39
CA VAL A 492 10.15 -12.62 -3.20
C VAL A 492 9.43 -13.97 -3.37
N ASP A 493 8.84 -14.47 -2.29
CA ASP A 493 8.03 -15.68 -2.19
C ASP A 493 8.64 -16.93 -2.87
N LEU A 494 9.97 -17.05 -2.78
CA LEU A 494 10.72 -18.19 -3.32
C LEU A 494 10.59 -19.41 -2.40
N ILE A 495 10.32 -20.58 -2.99
CA ILE A 495 10.26 -21.85 -2.28
C ILE A 495 11.68 -22.20 -1.77
N PRO A 496 11.87 -22.66 -0.52
CA PRO A 496 13.20 -23.02 -0.01
C PRO A 496 13.89 -24.11 -0.84
N GLY A 497 15.17 -23.90 -1.14
CA GLY A 497 15.97 -24.74 -2.03
C GLY A 497 17.07 -23.97 -2.74
N ASP A 498 17.83 -24.65 -3.59
CA ASP A 498 18.92 -24.04 -4.35
C ASP A 498 18.43 -23.35 -5.63
N TYR A 499 19.05 -22.20 -5.94
CA TYR A 499 18.77 -21.39 -7.11
C TYR A 499 20.06 -20.97 -7.80
N ARG A 500 20.01 -20.80 -9.13
CA ARG A 500 21.08 -20.25 -9.96
C ARG A 500 20.65 -18.89 -10.50
N LEU A 501 21.30 -17.83 -10.05
CA LEU A 501 21.23 -16.51 -10.66
C LEU A 501 22.12 -16.49 -11.91
N SER A 502 21.65 -15.86 -12.98
CA SER A 502 22.33 -15.78 -14.27
C SER A 502 22.15 -14.40 -14.88
N VAL A 503 23.23 -13.82 -15.39
CA VAL A 503 23.25 -12.55 -16.13
C VAL A 503 24.05 -12.75 -17.40
N VAL A 504 23.48 -12.34 -18.53
CA VAL A 504 24.16 -12.29 -19.83
C VAL A 504 23.74 -10.97 -20.48
N ILE A 505 24.70 -10.10 -20.78
CA ILE A 505 24.46 -8.86 -21.54
C ILE A 505 24.63 -9.19 -23.02
N THR A 506 25.85 -9.54 -23.41
CA THR A 506 26.15 -10.53 -24.46
C THR A 506 27.31 -11.40 -23.94
N PRO A 507 27.55 -12.59 -24.50
CA PRO A 507 28.68 -13.45 -24.09
C PRO A 507 30.06 -12.78 -24.21
N GLU A 508 30.18 -11.73 -25.03
CA GLU A 508 31.41 -10.99 -25.33
C GLU A 508 31.53 -9.66 -24.55
N ILE A 509 30.50 -9.26 -23.80
CA ILE A 509 30.43 -8.00 -23.04
C ILE A 509 30.44 -8.24 -21.53
N GLY A 510 29.92 -9.38 -21.08
CA GLY A 510 30.00 -9.78 -19.68
C GLY A 510 28.88 -10.73 -19.25
N THR A 511 29.24 -11.68 -18.40
CA THR A 511 28.32 -12.63 -17.77
C THR A 511 28.51 -12.67 -16.26
N ALA A 512 27.46 -12.92 -15.49
CA ALA A 512 27.59 -13.20 -14.05
C ALA A 512 26.73 -14.41 -13.68
N SER A 513 27.17 -15.17 -12.68
CA SER A 513 26.46 -16.35 -12.18
C SER A 513 26.74 -16.53 -10.69
N ALA A 514 25.72 -16.92 -9.93
CA ALA A 514 25.86 -17.33 -8.54
C ALA A 514 24.85 -18.43 -8.22
N VAL A 515 25.23 -19.35 -7.33
CA VAL A 515 24.31 -20.36 -6.76
C VAL A 515 24.05 -19.97 -5.31
N VAL A 516 22.77 -19.97 -4.91
CA VAL A 516 22.32 -19.53 -3.59
C VAL A 516 21.21 -20.43 -3.06
N THR A 517 21.24 -20.77 -1.77
CA THR A 517 20.21 -21.54 -1.10
C THR A 517 19.20 -20.60 -0.42
N VAL A 518 17.95 -20.60 -0.89
CA VAL A 518 16.85 -19.89 -0.25
C VAL A 518 16.37 -20.68 0.98
N VAL A 519 16.16 -19.97 2.08
CA VAL A 519 15.66 -20.53 3.34
C VAL A 519 14.38 -19.79 3.74
N ALA A 520 13.39 -20.52 4.26
CA ALA A 520 12.12 -19.93 4.69
C ALA A 520 12.32 -18.85 5.78
N GLY A 521 11.61 -17.74 5.65
CA GLY A 521 11.69 -16.60 6.58
C GLY A 521 13.04 -15.86 6.57
N ARG A 522 13.85 -16.03 5.51
CA ARG A 522 15.14 -15.36 5.35
C ARG A 522 15.19 -14.54 4.06
N VAL A 523 15.91 -13.42 4.15
CA VAL A 523 16.36 -12.63 3.00
C VAL A 523 17.81 -13.02 2.74
N ILE A 524 18.10 -13.54 1.54
CA ILE A 524 19.45 -13.95 1.14
C ILE A 524 20.13 -12.83 0.33
N PRO A 525 21.22 -12.22 0.82
CA PRO A 525 21.97 -11.21 0.08
C PRO A 525 22.92 -11.86 -0.94
N VAL A 526 23.06 -11.24 -2.12
CA VAL A 526 23.93 -11.71 -3.21
C VAL A 526 24.73 -10.54 -3.80
N SER A 527 25.99 -10.78 -4.14
CA SER A 527 26.80 -9.85 -4.92
C SER A 527 27.18 -10.50 -6.25
N LEU A 528 26.76 -9.90 -7.36
CA LEU A 528 27.11 -10.33 -8.70
C LEU A 528 28.12 -9.34 -9.28
N ILE A 529 29.20 -9.86 -9.86
CA ILE A 529 30.18 -9.10 -10.61
C ILE A 529 30.20 -9.68 -12.03
N LEU A 530 30.05 -8.83 -13.03
CA LEU A 530 30.16 -9.23 -14.43
C LEU A 530 31.59 -9.71 -14.74
N SER A 531 31.73 -10.73 -15.58
CA SER A 531 32.99 -11.02 -16.24
C SER A 531 33.40 -9.82 -17.12
N ARG A 532 34.70 -9.75 -17.42
CA ARG A 532 35.16 -9.08 -18.64
C ARG A 532 34.86 -9.96 -19.87
#